data_AF-A0A6V8DNT5-F1
#
_entry.id   AF-A0A6V8DNT5-F1
#
_cell.length_a   1.000
_cell.length_b   1.000
_cell.length_c   1.000
_cell.angle_alpha   90.00
_cell.angle_beta   90.00
_cell.angle_gamma   90.00
#
_symmetry.space_group_name_H-M   'P 1'
#
loop_
_entity.id
_entity.type
_entity.pdbx_description
1 polymer ?
#
loop_
_entity_poly.entity_id
_entity_poly.type
_entity_poly.pdbx_seq_one_letter_code
_entity_poly.pdbx_strand_id
1 'polypeptide(L)'
;MSGLESVPSAYLSIGFLTVLGIIMPLTNFVITWVVRPRVDPARPHITRSYLLEGYERDHSLYPRRLTTFECGSEPVGDAMIQFHFQYYWYAIIFLVFDVAFMFLVLGGMVASDATTADAAPGAVDEAINALAILCVFFATMSLGVWYVFRKRGRIYI
;
A
#
# COMPACT_ATOMS: atom_id res chain seq x y z
N MET A 1 37.10 -1.36 19.06
CA MET A 1 36.55 -0.45 18.03
C MET A 1 35.29 -1.13 17.48
N SER A 2 34.19 -0.39 17.47
CA SER A 2 32.79 -0.84 17.36
C SER A 2 32.51 -1.81 16.22
N GLY A 3 31.78 -2.89 16.54
CA GLY A 3 31.20 -3.82 15.57
C GLY A 3 30.16 -3.13 14.71
N LEU A 4 30.59 -2.69 13.53
CA LEU A 4 29.68 -2.45 12.42
C LEU A 4 29.44 -3.79 11.75
N GLU A 5 28.32 -4.43 12.07
CA GLU A 5 27.76 -5.53 11.31
C GLU A 5 27.71 -5.11 9.84
N SER A 6 28.41 -5.86 8.98
CA SER A 6 28.41 -5.60 7.54
C SER A 6 27.00 -5.85 7.02
N VAL A 7 26.24 -4.78 6.74
CA VAL A 7 24.97 -4.90 6.02
C VAL A 7 25.23 -5.68 4.73
N PRO A 8 24.55 -6.81 4.49
CA PRO A 8 24.74 -7.57 3.26
C PRO A 8 24.54 -6.66 2.05
N SER A 9 25.41 -6.75 1.05
CA SER A 9 25.38 -5.89 -0.15
C SER A 9 24.02 -5.88 -0.87
N ALA A 10 23.23 -6.95 -0.71
CA ALA A 10 21.86 -7.06 -1.17
C ALA A 10 20.90 -6.06 -0.51
N TYR A 11 21.03 -5.77 0.79
CA TYR A 11 20.21 -4.75 1.45
C TYR A 11 20.61 -3.33 1.06
N LEU A 12 21.90 -3.12 0.78
CA LEU A 12 22.39 -1.84 0.27
C LEU A 12 21.80 -1.55 -1.12
N SER A 13 21.76 -2.54 -2.02
CA SER A 13 21.14 -2.37 -3.34
C SER A 13 19.63 -2.14 -3.27
N ILE A 14 18.92 -2.84 -2.37
CA ILE A 14 17.49 -2.61 -2.12
C ILE A 14 17.28 -1.19 -1.59
N GLY A 15 18.06 -0.74 -0.60
CA GLY A 15 17.97 0.61 -0.06
C GLY A 15 18.22 1.69 -1.12
N PHE A 16 19.23 1.49 -1.98
CA PHE A 16 19.48 2.39 -3.10
C PHE A 16 18.31 2.42 -4.09
N LEU A 17 17.74 1.25 -4.43
CA LEU A 17 16.58 1.16 -5.31
C LEU A 17 15.35 1.86 -4.72
N THR A 18 15.10 1.73 -3.41
CA THR A 18 14.02 2.43 -2.71
C THR A 18 14.23 3.94 -2.78
N VAL A 19 15.44 4.42 -2.53
CA VAL A 19 15.78 5.85 -2.63
C VAL A 19 15.54 6.36 -4.05
N LEU A 20 16.01 5.64 -5.06
CA LEU A 20 15.79 5.99 -6.46
C LEU A 20 14.30 5.98 -6.84
N GLY A 21 13.56 4.98 -6.36
CA GLY A 21 12.12 4.85 -6.55
C GLY A 21 11.29 5.99 -5.93
N ILE A 22 11.82 6.64 -4.89
CA ILE A 22 11.21 7.84 -4.29
C ILE A 22 11.68 9.11 -5.02
N ILE A 23 12.97 9.22 -5.35
CA ILE A 23 13.55 10.41 -6.01
C ILE A 23 12.97 10.61 -7.40
N MET A 24 12.75 9.54 -8.17
CA MET A 24 12.19 9.65 -9.53
C MET A 24 10.82 10.37 -9.57
N PRO A 25 9.78 9.94 -8.85
CA PRO A 25 8.50 10.64 -8.84
C PRO A 25 8.59 12.03 -8.18
N LEU A 26 9.43 12.20 -7.14
CA LEU A 26 9.64 13.52 -6.53
C LEU A 26 10.29 14.51 -7.50
N THR A 27 11.25 14.07 -8.30
CA THR A 27 11.90 14.92 -9.30
C THR A 27 10.89 15.37 -10.35
N ASN A 28 9.99 14.49 -10.79
CA ASN A 28 8.89 14.87 -11.67
C ASN A 28 7.95 15.89 -11.01
N PHE A 29 7.62 15.71 -9.72
CA PHE A 29 6.83 16.69 -8.98
C PHE A 29 7.53 18.06 -8.89
N VAL A 30 8.83 18.09 -8.64
CA VAL A 30 9.62 19.33 -8.58
C VAL A 30 9.69 20.00 -9.97
N ILE A 31 9.99 19.24 -11.02
CA ILE A 31 10.03 19.75 -12.40
C ILE A 31 8.67 20.33 -12.78
N THR A 32 7.58 19.59 -12.57
CA THR A 32 6.23 20.09 -12.88
C THR A 32 5.88 21.30 -12.03
N TRP A 33 6.26 21.34 -10.75
CA TRP A 33 6.05 22.50 -9.89
C TRP A 33 6.79 23.75 -10.41
N VAL A 34 8.01 23.62 -10.92
CA VAL A 34 8.80 24.73 -11.52
C VAL A 34 8.22 25.15 -12.88
N VAL A 35 7.91 24.19 -13.75
CA VAL A 35 7.49 24.43 -15.15
C VAL A 35 6.02 24.88 -15.25
N ARG A 36 5.15 24.44 -14.33
CA ARG A 36 3.72 24.73 -14.36
C ARG A 36 3.46 26.24 -14.10
N PRO A 37 2.61 26.89 -14.93
CA PRO A 37 2.12 28.24 -14.64
C PRO A 37 1.44 28.32 -13.27
N ARG A 38 1.78 29.35 -12.49
CA ARG A 38 1.24 29.55 -11.14
C ARG A 38 0.33 30.76 -11.08
N VAL A 39 -0.60 30.74 -10.13
CA VAL A 39 -1.48 31.88 -9.85
C VAL A 39 -0.66 33.05 -9.32
N ASP A 40 -0.96 34.25 -9.79
CA ASP A 40 -0.36 35.48 -9.28
C ASP A 40 -0.99 35.83 -7.91
N PRO A 41 -0.21 35.93 -6.82
CA PRO A 41 -0.76 36.27 -5.50
C PRO A 41 -1.54 37.59 -5.47
N ALA A 42 -1.17 38.57 -6.30
CA ALA A 42 -1.86 39.86 -6.38
C ALA A 42 -3.13 39.80 -7.25
N ARG A 43 -3.20 38.84 -8.19
CA ARG A 43 -4.30 38.69 -9.16
C ARG A 43 -4.68 37.20 -9.28
N PRO A 44 -5.53 36.66 -8.38
CA PRO A 44 -5.81 35.22 -8.31
C PRO A 44 -6.44 34.62 -9.57
N HIS A 45 -7.06 35.44 -10.43
CA HIS A 45 -7.66 35.02 -11.70
C HIS A 45 -6.63 34.82 -12.82
N ILE A 46 -5.36 35.24 -12.65
CA ILE A 46 -4.33 35.14 -13.69
C ILE A 46 -3.29 34.09 -13.31
N THR A 47 -2.92 33.24 -14.27
CA THR A 47 -1.74 32.38 -14.17
C THR A 47 -0.61 32.88 -15.03
N ARG A 48 0.60 32.93 -14.47
CA ARG A 48 1.85 33.32 -15.14
C ARG A 48 2.85 32.18 -15.16
N SER A 49 3.67 32.10 -16.21
CA SER A 49 4.80 31.18 -16.29
C SER A 49 6.11 31.90 -16.01
N TYR A 50 7.03 31.26 -15.28
CA TYR A 50 8.39 31.79 -15.09
C TYR A 50 9.29 31.50 -16.30
N LEU A 51 8.98 30.46 -17.08
CA LEU A 51 9.79 29.98 -18.20
C LEU A 51 9.39 30.58 -19.55
N LEU A 52 8.11 30.94 -19.69
CA LEU A 52 7.57 31.52 -20.93
C LEU A 52 7.26 32.99 -20.67
N GLU A 53 8.20 33.86 -21.06
CA GLU A 53 8.04 35.31 -20.94
C GLU A 53 6.78 35.78 -21.69
N GLY A 54 5.98 36.63 -21.06
CA GLY A 54 4.71 37.11 -21.61
C GLY A 54 3.54 36.12 -21.56
N TYR A 55 3.73 34.90 -21.06
CA TYR A 55 2.62 33.97 -20.86
C TYR A 55 1.77 34.40 -19.66
N GLU A 56 0.63 35.03 -19.95
CA GLU A 56 -0.45 35.26 -19.00
C GLU A 56 -1.75 34.63 -19.52
N ARG A 57 -2.48 33.95 -18.64
CA ARG A 57 -3.81 33.43 -18.92
C ARG A 57 -4.78 33.90 -17.85
N ASP A 58 -5.81 34.63 -18.28
CA ASP A 58 -6.93 35.03 -17.45
C ASP A 58 -7.96 33.89 -17.37
N HIS A 59 -8.37 33.56 -16.15
CA HIS A 59 -9.36 32.55 -15.81
C HIS A 59 -10.67 33.14 -15.28
N SER A 60 -10.90 34.45 -15.44
CA SER A 60 -12.13 35.14 -15.03
C SER A 60 -13.41 34.51 -15.62
N LEU A 61 -13.31 33.95 -16.83
CA LEU A 61 -14.40 33.22 -17.50
C LEU A 61 -14.63 31.80 -16.96
N TYR A 62 -13.77 31.30 -16.06
CA TYR A 62 -13.85 29.96 -15.47
C TYR A 62 -14.03 30.02 -13.94
N PRO A 63 -15.15 30.58 -13.44
CA PRO A 63 -15.38 30.76 -12.01
C PRO A 63 -15.40 29.44 -11.22
N ARG A 64 -15.71 28.32 -11.89
CA ARG A 64 -15.80 26.97 -11.31
C ARG A 64 -14.50 26.15 -11.41
N ARG A 65 -13.35 26.77 -11.72
CA ARG A 65 -12.06 26.06 -11.88
C ARG A 65 -11.58 25.36 -10.60
N LEU A 66 -11.90 25.93 -9.44
CA LEU A 66 -11.46 25.44 -8.13
C LEU A 66 -12.61 24.79 -7.34
N THR A 67 -13.75 24.51 -7.98
CA THR A 67 -14.89 23.84 -7.35
C THR A 67 -14.90 22.35 -7.70
N THR A 68 -15.57 21.54 -6.87
CA THR A 68 -15.80 20.12 -7.15
C THR A 68 -16.52 19.92 -8.49
N PHE A 69 -16.13 18.88 -9.23
CA PHE A 69 -16.74 18.52 -10.50
C PHE A 69 -18.10 17.83 -10.28
N GLU A 70 -19.17 18.40 -10.84
CA GLU A 70 -20.56 17.90 -10.74
C GLU A 70 -21.31 17.98 -12.09
N CYS A 71 -20.66 17.56 -13.18
CA CYS A 71 -21.25 17.54 -14.54
C CYS A 71 -21.90 18.88 -15.00
N GLY A 72 -21.47 20.02 -14.44
CA GLY A 72 -22.02 21.35 -14.72
C GLY A 72 -23.08 21.84 -13.73
N SER A 73 -23.54 20.99 -12.83
CA SER A 73 -24.47 21.33 -11.75
C SER A 73 -23.74 21.95 -10.55
N GLU A 74 -24.46 22.71 -9.71
CA GLU A 74 -23.93 23.12 -8.40
C GLU A 74 -24.03 21.93 -7.44
N PRO A 75 -22.98 21.66 -6.63
CA PRO A 75 -23.06 20.61 -5.62
C PRO A 75 -24.16 20.96 -4.62
N VAL A 76 -25.12 20.06 -4.44
CA VAL A 76 -26.23 20.23 -3.50
C VAL A 76 -26.12 19.20 -2.38
N GLY A 77 -26.23 19.67 -1.15
CA GLY A 77 -26.16 18.83 0.05
C GLY A 77 -24.73 18.57 0.52
N ASP A 78 -24.62 17.89 1.65
CA ASP A 78 -23.33 17.45 2.18
C ASP A 78 -22.87 16.18 1.46
N ALA A 79 -21.57 16.06 1.22
CA ALA A 79 -20.92 14.86 0.69
C ALA A 79 -20.87 13.74 1.75
N MET A 80 -22.03 13.32 2.25
CA MET A 80 -22.14 12.24 3.23
C MET A 80 -22.34 10.91 2.52
N ILE A 81 -21.28 10.11 2.46
CA ILE A 81 -21.33 8.74 1.97
C ILE A 81 -21.70 7.83 3.15
N GLN A 82 -22.76 7.03 2.98
CA GLN A 82 -23.07 5.93 3.89
C GLN A 82 -22.08 4.79 3.64
N PHE A 83 -20.97 4.79 4.37
CA PHE A 83 -20.01 3.70 4.31
C PHE A 83 -20.65 2.40 4.78
N HIS A 84 -20.73 1.44 3.87
CA HIS A 84 -21.23 0.12 4.20
C HIS A 84 -20.19 -0.58 5.08
N PHE A 85 -20.64 -1.14 6.20
CA PHE A 85 -19.77 -1.86 7.14
C PHE A 85 -19.10 -3.12 6.52
N GLN A 86 -19.47 -3.48 5.30
CA GLN A 86 -18.87 -4.58 4.54
C GLN A 86 -17.38 -4.37 4.28
N TYR A 87 -16.92 -3.12 4.04
CA TYR A 87 -15.50 -2.82 3.84
C TYR A 87 -14.63 -3.18 5.05
N TYR A 88 -15.17 -2.99 6.26
CA TYR A 88 -14.47 -3.35 7.50
C TYR A 88 -14.34 -4.86 7.66
N TRP A 89 -15.39 -5.63 7.33
CA TRP A 89 -15.32 -7.09 7.35
C TRP A 89 -14.24 -7.61 6.40
N TYR A 90 -14.15 -7.06 5.19
CA TYR A 90 -13.08 -7.43 4.26
C TYR A 90 -11.69 -7.14 4.81
N ALA A 91 -11.47 -5.96 5.38
CA ALA A 91 -10.18 -5.59 5.95
C ALA A 91 -9.74 -6.52 7.09
N ILE A 92 -10.67 -6.92 7.98
CA ILE A 92 -10.37 -7.87 9.07
C ILE A 92 -10.06 -9.26 8.52
N ILE A 93 -10.87 -9.78 7.61
CA ILE A 93 -10.64 -11.11 7.03
C ILE A 93 -9.28 -11.15 6.34
N PHE A 94 -8.96 -10.10 5.58
CA PHE A 94 -7.65 -9.94 4.93
C PHE A 94 -6.51 -9.92 5.96
N LEU A 95 -6.60 -9.09 7.00
CA LEU A 95 -5.58 -9.00 8.06
C LEU A 95 -5.34 -10.35 8.75
N VAL A 96 -6.40 -11.07 9.10
CA VAL A 96 -6.29 -12.39 9.75
C VAL A 96 -5.60 -13.40 8.83
N PHE A 97 -5.94 -13.39 7.54
CA PHE A 97 -5.31 -14.28 6.56
C PHE A 97 -3.86 -13.90 6.26
N ASP A 98 -3.53 -12.61 6.27
CA ASP A 98 -2.15 -12.11 6.10
C ASP A 98 -1.23 -12.62 7.23
N VAL A 99 -1.71 -12.54 8.47
CA VAL A 99 -1.00 -13.12 9.64
C VAL A 99 -0.89 -14.65 9.51
N ALA A 100 -1.95 -15.34 9.07
CA ALA A 100 -1.90 -16.78 8.86
C ALA A 100 -0.88 -17.17 7.78
N PHE A 101 -0.79 -16.40 6.71
CA PHE A 101 0.20 -16.59 5.64
C PHE A 101 1.63 -16.36 6.14
N MET A 102 1.87 -15.35 7.00
CA MET A 102 3.18 -15.14 7.63
C MET A 102 3.65 -16.40 8.38
N PHE A 103 2.77 -17.04 9.17
CA PHE A 103 3.10 -18.31 9.83
C PHE A 103 3.33 -19.46 8.86
N LEU A 104 2.63 -19.47 7.70
CA LEU A 104 2.87 -20.46 6.65
C LEU A 104 4.28 -20.35 6.06
N VAL A 105 4.74 -19.12 5.82
CA VAL A 105 6.11 -18.84 5.34
C VAL A 105 7.15 -19.31 6.37
N LEU A 106 6.95 -18.99 7.66
CA LEU A 106 7.84 -19.45 8.74
C LEU A 106 7.89 -20.99 8.82
N GLY A 107 6.74 -21.66 8.70
CA GLY A 107 6.70 -23.13 8.61
C GLY A 107 7.45 -23.68 7.40
N GLY A 108 7.35 -22.99 6.25
CA GLY A 108 8.13 -23.32 5.06
C GLY A 108 9.64 -23.20 5.27
N MET A 109 10.09 -22.18 6.00
CA MET A 109 11.52 -22.01 6.35
C MET A 109 12.01 -23.12 7.28
N VAL A 110 11.23 -23.48 8.30
CA VAL A 110 11.57 -24.61 9.20
C VAL A 110 11.67 -25.92 8.40
N ALA A 111 10.75 -26.14 7.47
CA ALA A 111 10.78 -27.31 6.61
C ALA A 111 12.00 -27.31 5.66
N SER A 112 12.38 -26.16 5.10
CA SER A 112 13.57 -26.08 4.24
C SER A 112 14.86 -26.38 5.00
N ASP A 113 15.00 -25.84 6.21
CA ASP A 113 16.20 -26.02 7.03
C ASP A 113 16.40 -27.50 7.41
N ALA A 114 15.32 -28.21 7.72
CA ALA A 114 15.34 -29.64 8.02
C ALA A 114 15.73 -30.54 6.84
N THR A 115 15.70 -30.02 5.60
CA THR A 115 16.08 -30.77 4.38
C THR A 115 17.51 -30.47 3.89
N THR A 116 18.25 -29.63 4.60
CA THR A 116 19.64 -29.30 4.24
C THR A 116 20.60 -30.47 4.53
N ALA A 117 21.71 -30.56 3.78
CA ALA A 117 22.69 -31.65 3.91
C ALA A 117 23.38 -31.71 5.29
N ASP A 118 23.43 -30.59 6.00
CA ASP A 118 24.04 -30.43 7.32
C ASP A 118 23.00 -30.41 8.47
N ALA A 119 21.77 -30.86 8.21
CA ALA A 119 20.70 -30.83 9.20
C ALA A 119 21.03 -31.67 10.45
N ALA A 120 20.68 -31.15 11.63
CA ALA A 120 20.89 -31.84 12.89
C ALA A 120 20.13 -33.18 12.95
N PRO A 121 20.63 -34.19 13.69
CA PRO A 121 19.91 -35.44 13.88
C PRO A 121 18.52 -35.18 14.50
N GLY A 122 17.46 -35.66 13.85
CA GLY A 122 16.07 -35.47 14.30
C GLY A 122 15.39 -34.18 13.82
N ALA A 123 16.06 -33.34 13.02
CA ALA A 123 15.47 -32.10 12.49
C ALA A 123 14.18 -32.32 11.67
N VAL A 124 14.11 -33.44 10.95
CA VAL A 124 12.92 -33.81 10.16
C VAL A 124 11.72 -34.10 11.06
N ASP A 125 11.92 -34.79 12.18
CA ASP A 125 10.84 -35.12 13.13
C ASP A 125 10.31 -33.84 13.81
N GLU A 126 11.20 -32.92 14.16
CA GLU A 126 10.83 -31.61 14.70
C GLU A 126 10.05 -30.77 13.66
N ALA A 127 10.50 -30.75 12.41
CA ALA A 127 9.81 -30.06 11.33
C ALA A 127 8.42 -30.66 11.05
N ILE A 128 8.27 -31.98 11.10
CA ILE A 128 6.97 -32.66 10.98
C ILE A 128 6.03 -32.22 12.10
N ASN A 129 6.50 -32.18 13.35
CA ASN A 129 5.69 -31.73 14.49
C ASN A 129 5.28 -30.26 14.35
N ALA A 130 6.21 -29.39 13.97
CA ALA A 130 5.93 -27.97 13.72
C ALA A 130 4.89 -27.79 12.59
N LEU A 131 5.04 -28.53 11.49
CA LEU A 131 4.11 -28.49 10.36
C LEU A 131 2.73 -29.05 10.73
N ALA A 132 2.65 -30.05 11.61
CA ALA A 132 1.39 -30.57 12.12
C ALA A 132 0.63 -29.52 12.95
N ILE A 133 1.34 -28.82 13.85
CA ILE A 133 0.75 -27.72 14.63
C ILE A 133 0.28 -26.59 13.70
N LEU A 134 1.10 -26.24 12.71
CA LEU A 134 0.76 -25.23 11.71
C LEU A 134 -0.47 -25.62 10.88
N CYS A 135 -0.59 -26.90 10.50
CA CYS A 135 -1.78 -27.41 9.81
C CYS A 135 -3.04 -27.25 10.67
N VAL A 136 -2.98 -27.58 11.97
CA VAL A 136 -4.11 -27.40 12.89
C VAL A 136 -4.47 -25.93 13.05
N PHE A 137 -3.46 -25.06 13.20
CA PHE A 137 -3.66 -23.61 13.26
C PHE A 137 -4.34 -23.08 11.98
N PHE A 138 -3.80 -23.43 10.81
CA PHE A 138 -4.33 -22.98 9.52
C PHE A 138 -5.74 -23.50 9.25
N ALA A 139 -6.02 -24.76 9.62
CA ALA A 139 -7.37 -25.33 9.54
C ALA A 139 -8.35 -24.56 10.44
N THR A 140 -7.94 -24.21 11.67
CA THR A 140 -8.76 -23.43 12.60
C THR A 140 -9.06 -22.03 12.07
N MET A 141 -8.06 -21.34 11.51
CA MET A 141 -8.23 -20.03 10.88
C MET A 141 -9.17 -20.10 9.66
N SER A 142 -8.96 -21.10 8.79
CA SER A 142 -9.79 -21.32 7.59
C SER A 142 -11.25 -21.64 7.95
N LEU A 143 -11.49 -22.40 9.03
CA LEU A 143 -12.83 -22.64 9.56
C LEU A 143 -13.50 -21.36 10.06
N GLY A 144 -12.75 -20.46 10.69
CA GLY A 144 -13.24 -19.15 11.12
C GLY A 144 -13.71 -18.32 9.92
N VAL A 145 -12.92 -18.25 8.86
CA VAL A 145 -13.27 -17.56 7.61
C VAL A 145 -14.48 -18.20 6.95
N TRP A 146 -14.50 -19.54 6.85
CA TRP A 146 -15.64 -20.28 6.30
C TRP A 146 -16.94 -20.00 7.06
N TYR A 147 -16.88 -19.97 8.39
CA TYR A 147 -18.02 -19.61 9.24
C TYR A 147 -18.54 -18.20 8.95
N VAL A 148 -17.64 -17.22 8.82
CA VAL A 148 -18.00 -15.83 8.50
C VAL A 148 -18.72 -15.77 7.13
N PHE A 149 -18.19 -16.44 6.11
CA PHE A 149 -18.83 -16.47 4.78
C PHE A 149 -20.20 -17.14 4.82
N ARG A 150 -20.33 -18.27 5.52
CA ARG A 150 -21.63 -18.96 5.65
C ARG A 150 -22.67 -18.08 6.33
N LYS A 151 -22.29 -17.31 7.35
CA LYS A 151 -23.21 -16.47 8.12
C LYS A 151 -23.57 -15.16 7.42
N ARG A 152 -22.66 -14.59 6.62
CA ARG A 152 -22.84 -13.24 6.05
C ARG A 152 -23.50 -13.22 4.67
N GLY A 153 -23.66 -14.36 3.99
CA GLY A 153 -24.67 -14.64 2.97
C GLY A 153 -24.66 -13.83 1.66
N ARG A 154 -24.32 -12.55 1.68
CA ARG A 154 -24.21 -11.65 0.53
C ARG A 154 -23.22 -10.55 0.89
N ILE A 155 -22.03 -10.65 0.32
CA ILE A 155 -21.07 -9.58 0.40
C ILE A 155 -20.93 -9.03 -1.01
N TYR A 156 -21.35 -7.78 -1.15
CA TYR A 156 -21.53 -7.12 -2.43
C TYR A 156 -20.18 -6.47 -2.76
N ILE A 157 -19.64 -6.83 -3.93
CA ILE A 157 -18.52 -6.15 -4.55
C ILE A 157 -19.12 -5.21 -5.61
#